data_AF-A0A9W8I4G7-F1
#
_entry.id   AF-A0A9W8I4G7-F1
#
_cell.length_a   1.000
_cell.length_b   1.000
_cell.length_c   1.000
_cell.angle_alpha   90.00
_cell.angle_beta   90.00
_cell.angle_gamma   90.00
#
_symmetry.space_group_name_H-M   'P 1'
#
loop_
_entity.id
_entity.type
_entity.pdbx_description
1 polymer ?
#
loop_
_entity_poly.entity_id
_entity_poly.type
_entity_poly.pdbx_seq_one_letter_code
_entity_poly.pdbx_strand_id
1 'polypeptide(L)'
;MLLESSTDNEPPIHVALVADPQIVDNYSYGQTGLLLRTVEFFTDIYLRKSYTALQQLRQPAATIFLGDMFDGGREWGDAQWLEEYYRYNSIFRNRHPKEMRVYNMAGNHDIGIGNTVVPHALDRFRQYIGPLNRVLRIGPHQIILLDTLTLESDDPRVSNSSRRLVEWLRDSQHHDMPRSRLLFTHVPMWRPDNTDCGPLRQSKLRSLHNRRGYQFRDQLFENTTNYLLDAIQPDAVFSGDDHDTCTVEHHIPLNGKKVTEYTIGAFGWASGVPIASYGLLTLHSSVANAAKDTLPFDLQNCYLPYQLGIYKCYGFAFVLTLLAIVFFCQKAPRRMSIRQLYSDDGLISDHVQSQLPLPAAITPTFTQSHGARPGITKRVVYVTKEVAIVAIPAYVAFIVLFYII
;
A
#
# COMPACT_ATOMS: atom_id res chain seq x y z
N MET A 1 -27.12 -29.51 38.84
CA MET A 1 -26.11 -30.14 37.98
C MET A 1 -26.67 -30.14 36.56
N LEU A 2 -26.47 -29.03 35.85
CA LEU A 2 -26.73 -28.95 34.41
C LEU A 2 -25.35 -28.94 33.77
N LEU A 3 -24.96 -30.08 33.22
CA LEU A 3 -23.80 -30.18 32.35
C LEU A 3 -24.18 -29.49 31.05
N GLU A 4 -23.76 -28.24 30.89
CA GLU A 4 -23.69 -27.62 29.57
C GLU A 4 -22.70 -28.43 28.74
N SER A 5 -23.23 -29.15 27.75
CA SER A 5 -22.47 -29.77 26.68
C SER A 5 -21.69 -28.67 25.96
N SER A 6 -20.40 -28.54 26.30
CA SER A 6 -19.50 -27.60 25.64
C SER A 6 -19.35 -27.98 24.16
N THR A 7 -19.62 -27.00 23.31
CA THR A 7 -19.69 -27.03 21.85
C THR A 7 -18.35 -27.37 21.21
N ASP A 8 -18.22 -28.57 20.64
CA ASP A 8 -16.99 -29.03 19.98
C ASP A 8 -16.80 -28.50 18.53
N ASN A 9 -17.60 -27.53 18.08
CA ASN A 9 -17.72 -27.20 16.65
C ASN A 9 -17.81 -25.69 16.33
N GLU A 10 -17.09 -24.84 17.08
CA GLU A 10 -16.98 -23.43 16.69
C GLU A 10 -16.04 -23.26 15.48
N PRO A 11 -16.44 -22.47 14.46
CA PRO A 11 -15.60 -22.20 13.30
C PRO A 11 -14.33 -21.43 13.70
N PRO A 12 -13.22 -21.60 12.97
CA PRO A 12 -12.01 -20.86 13.26
C PRO A 12 -12.22 -19.35 13.05
N ILE A 13 -11.49 -18.55 13.82
CA ILE A 13 -11.54 -17.09 13.76
C ILE A 13 -10.37 -16.59 12.92
N HIS A 14 -10.66 -15.83 11.86
CA HIS A 14 -9.62 -15.23 11.03
C HIS A 14 -9.28 -13.81 11.50
N VAL A 15 -7.99 -13.52 11.58
CA VAL A 15 -7.42 -12.22 11.92
C VAL A 15 -6.45 -11.83 10.82
N ALA A 16 -6.64 -10.65 10.23
CA ALA A 16 -5.70 -10.10 9.25
C ALA A 16 -4.58 -9.34 9.96
N LEU A 17 -3.33 -9.62 9.58
CA LEU A 17 -2.12 -8.96 10.05
C LEU A 17 -1.58 -8.09 8.93
N VAL A 18 -1.59 -6.77 9.14
CA VAL A 18 -1.15 -5.77 8.14
C VAL A 18 0.08 -5.05 8.70
N ALA A 19 1.25 -5.31 8.12
CA ALA A 19 2.49 -4.65 8.49
C ALA A 19 2.84 -3.55 7.47
N ASP A 20 3.48 -2.48 7.93
CA ASP A 20 4.10 -1.44 7.11
C ASP A 20 3.23 -0.98 5.93
N PRO A 21 1.97 -0.55 6.17
CA PRO A 21 1.16 0.05 5.12
C PRO A 21 1.79 1.35 4.60
N GLN A 22 2.56 2.07 5.43
CA GLN A 22 3.40 3.22 5.11
C GLN A 22 2.82 4.09 4.01
N ILE A 23 1.85 4.93 4.35
CA ILE A 23 1.35 5.89 3.37
C ILE A 23 2.49 6.83 2.96
N VAL A 24 2.73 6.90 1.65
CA VAL A 24 3.82 7.70 1.09
C VAL A 24 3.52 9.18 1.28
N ASP A 25 4.53 9.94 1.72
CA ASP A 25 4.46 11.38 1.95
C ASP A 25 5.82 12.07 1.65
N ASN A 26 5.98 13.36 2.04
CA ASN A 26 7.21 14.12 1.82
C ASN A 26 8.47 13.47 2.43
N TYR A 27 8.34 12.62 3.45
CA TYR A 27 9.45 11.99 4.16
C TYR A 27 9.84 10.62 3.60
N SER A 28 9.11 10.10 2.61
CA SER A 28 9.39 8.79 2.01
C SER A 28 10.66 8.76 1.15
N TYR A 29 10.65 9.48 0.02
CA TYR A 29 11.66 9.32 -1.05
C TYR A 29 12.25 10.65 -1.56
N GLY A 30 12.18 11.73 -0.76
CA GLY A 30 12.69 13.05 -1.11
C GLY A 30 12.01 13.70 -2.32
N GLN A 31 10.84 13.19 -2.72
CA GLN A 31 10.03 13.76 -3.80
C GLN A 31 9.21 14.92 -3.28
N THR A 32 8.95 15.91 -4.12
CA THR A 32 8.13 17.08 -3.76
C THR A 32 7.21 17.49 -4.92
N GLY A 33 6.22 18.33 -4.62
CA GLY A 33 5.36 18.94 -5.63
C GLY A 33 4.49 17.93 -6.38
N LEU A 34 4.37 18.10 -7.71
CA LEU A 34 3.46 17.31 -8.54
C LEU A 34 3.85 15.82 -8.62
N LEU A 35 5.16 15.52 -8.58
CA LEU A 35 5.63 14.15 -8.64
C LEU A 35 5.16 13.37 -7.42
N LEU A 36 5.36 13.93 -6.22
CA LEU A 36 4.90 13.31 -4.98
C LEU A 36 3.39 13.08 -5.00
N ARG A 37 2.58 14.11 -5.32
CA ARG A 37 1.11 13.96 -5.39
C ARG A 37 0.66 12.86 -6.35
N THR A 38 1.42 12.65 -7.42
CA THR A 38 1.14 11.57 -8.37
C THR A 38 1.45 10.20 -7.73
N VAL A 39 2.57 10.08 -7.03
CA VAL A 39 2.93 8.85 -6.32
C VAL A 39 1.93 8.55 -5.21
N GLU A 40 1.61 9.53 -4.36
CA GLU A 40 0.58 9.46 -3.31
C GLU A 40 -0.75 8.96 -3.86
N PHE A 41 -1.21 9.52 -4.99
CA PHE A 41 -2.46 9.11 -5.62
C PHE A 41 -2.47 7.62 -6.00
N PHE A 42 -1.39 7.14 -6.63
CA PHE A 42 -1.31 5.75 -7.07
C PHE A 42 -1.11 4.77 -5.90
N THR A 43 -0.32 5.14 -4.89
CA THR A 43 -0.13 4.33 -3.67
C THR A 43 -1.42 4.26 -2.86
N ASP A 44 -2.12 5.37 -2.67
CA ASP A 44 -3.41 5.41 -1.96
C ASP A 44 -4.47 4.55 -2.63
N ILE A 45 -4.55 4.59 -3.95
CA ILE A 45 -5.49 3.74 -4.71
C ILE A 45 -5.16 2.27 -4.50
N TYR A 46 -3.88 1.90 -4.59
CA TYR A 46 -3.44 0.54 -4.34
C TYR A 46 -3.83 0.07 -2.94
N LEU A 47 -3.42 0.82 -1.91
CA LEU A 47 -3.68 0.48 -0.51
C LEU A 47 -5.18 0.35 -0.23
N ARG A 48 -5.99 1.31 -0.73
CA ARG A 48 -7.45 1.30 -0.55
C ARG A 48 -8.09 0.09 -1.22
N LYS A 49 -7.69 -0.25 -2.45
CA LYS A 49 -8.21 -1.43 -3.18
C LYS A 49 -7.79 -2.73 -2.52
N SER A 50 -6.52 -2.86 -2.14
CA SER A 50 -5.98 -4.02 -1.45
C SER A 50 -6.67 -4.26 -0.11
N TYR A 51 -6.84 -3.22 0.72
CA TYR A 51 -7.50 -3.37 2.02
C TYR A 51 -9.01 -3.64 1.89
N THR A 52 -9.64 -3.09 0.86
CA THR A 52 -11.03 -3.41 0.51
C THR A 52 -11.19 -4.87 0.13
N ALA A 53 -10.33 -5.36 -0.76
CA ALA A 53 -10.35 -6.74 -1.21
C ALA A 53 -10.06 -7.71 -0.06
N LEU A 54 -9.11 -7.37 0.83
CA LEU A 54 -8.85 -8.14 2.05
C LEU A 54 -10.12 -8.28 2.89
N GLN A 55 -10.82 -7.18 3.19
CA GLN A 55 -12.06 -7.21 3.97
C GLN A 55 -13.15 -8.04 3.29
N GLN A 56 -13.34 -7.88 1.97
CA GLN A 56 -14.39 -8.56 1.22
C GLN A 56 -14.13 -10.06 1.02
N LEU A 57 -12.89 -10.44 0.74
CA LEU A 57 -12.51 -11.81 0.38
C LEU A 57 -12.17 -12.66 1.59
N ARG A 58 -11.60 -12.06 2.65
CA ARG A 58 -11.18 -12.79 3.85
C ARG A 58 -12.16 -12.66 5.01
N GLN A 59 -12.99 -11.62 5.02
CA GLN A 59 -13.98 -11.36 6.07
C GLN A 59 -13.41 -11.58 7.49
N PRO A 60 -12.25 -10.99 7.83
CA PRO A 60 -11.62 -11.27 9.11
C PRO A 60 -12.44 -10.66 10.25
N ALA A 61 -12.45 -11.33 11.40
CA ALA A 61 -13.08 -10.82 12.63
C ALA A 61 -12.30 -9.64 13.22
N ALA A 62 -11.00 -9.56 12.94
CA ALA A 62 -10.17 -8.43 13.31
C ALA A 62 -9.06 -8.16 12.29
N THR A 63 -8.66 -6.90 12.16
CA THR A 63 -7.39 -6.49 11.56
C THR A 63 -6.46 -5.97 12.65
N ILE A 64 -5.20 -6.42 12.66
CA ILE A 64 -4.14 -5.90 13.52
C ILE A 64 -3.10 -5.24 12.60
N PHE A 65 -2.93 -3.93 12.76
CA PHE A 65 -1.84 -3.18 12.12
C PHE A 65 -0.59 -3.26 12.98
N LEU A 66 0.51 -3.74 12.40
CA LEU A 66 1.77 -4.00 13.11
C LEU A 66 2.73 -2.80 13.12
N GLY A 67 2.21 -1.57 13.04
CA GLY A 67 3.01 -0.34 13.04
C GLY A 67 3.27 0.24 11.65
N ASP A 68 3.99 1.36 11.64
CA ASP A 68 4.42 2.11 10.46
C ASP A 68 3.25 2.46 9.53
N MET A 69 2.31 3.20 10.11
CA MET A 69 1.15 3.72 9.40
C MET A 69 1.56 4.78 8.37
N PHE A 70 2.54 5.60 8.74
CA PHE A 70 3.01 6.77 8.01
C PHE A 70 4.51 6.66 7.78
N ASP A 71 5.03 7.18 6.67
CA ASP A 71 6.48 7.35 6.50
C ASP A 71 7.01 8.54 7.33
N GLY A 72 6.28 9.67 7.37
CA GLY A 72 6.64 10.87 8.12
C GLY A 72 5.99 10.99 9.50
N GLY A 73 5.38 9.92 10.05
CA GLY A 73 4.48 9.99 11.21
C GLY A 73 5.02 10.79 12.41
N ARG A 74 6.27 10.53 12.79
CA ARG A 74 6.98 11.22 13.87
C ARG A 74 7.61 12.57 13.47
N GLU A 75 7.76 12.82 12.18
CA GLU A 75 8.43 14.00 11.62
C GLU A 75 7.47 15.18 11.45
N TRP A 76 6.18 14.89 11.24
CA TRP A 76 5.15 15.90 11.06
C TRP A 76 4.79 16.65 12.34
N GLY A 77 4.61 17.97 12.20
CA GLY A 77 3.86 18.78 13.16
C GLY A 77 2.38 18.44 13.13
N ASP A 78 1.64 18.79 14.20
CA ASP A 78 0.27 18.30 14.43
C ASP A 78 -0.71 18.61 13.30
N ALA A 79 -0.61 19.77 12.67
CA ALA A 79 -1.53 20.16 11.59
C ALA A 79 -1.37 19.26 10.36
N GLN A 80 -0.14 19.08 9.88
CA GLN A 80 0.16 18.19 8.75
C GLN A 80 -0.09 16.74 9.10
N TRP A 81 0.26 16.32 10.32
CA TRP A 81 -0.01 14.96 10.78
C TRP A 81 -1.51 14.66 10.77
N LEU A 82 -2.36 15.62 11.14
CA LEU A 82 -3.81 15.44 11.13
C LEU A 82 -4.37 15.26 9.71
N GLU A 83 -3.80 15.95 8.72
CA GLU A 83 -4.13 15.74 7.30
C GLU A 83 -3.78 14.30 6.86
N GLU A 84 -2.56 13.85 7.17
CA GLU A 84 -2.13 12.47 6.89
C GLU A 84 -2.99 11.43 7.64
N TYR A 85 -3.36 11.70 8.90
CA TYR A 85 -4.25 10.84 9.68
C TYR A 85 -5.63 10.69 9.03
N TYR A 86 -6.24 11.77 8.53
CA TYR A 86 -7.50 11.67 7.80
C TYR A 86 -7.34 10.93 6.47
N ARG A 87 -6.23 11.15 5.76
CA ARG A 87 -5.89 10.41 4.55
C ARG A 87 -5.75 8.91 4.84
N TYR A 88 -4.98 8.53 5.85
CA TYR A 88 -4.83 7.15 6.33
C TYR A 88 -6.18 6.50 6.63
N ASN A 89 -7.04 7.15 7.43
CA ASN A 89 -8.37 6.63 7.75
C ASN A 89 -9.29 6.50 6.52
N SER A 90 -9.11 7.34 5.50
CA SER A 90 -9.85 7.24 4.24
C SER A 90 -9.42 6.03 3.39
N ILE A 91 -8.14 5.65 3.48
CA ILE A 91 -7.53 4.52 2.77
C ILE A 91 -7.92 3.22 3.49
N PHE A 92 -7.68 3.18 4.80
CA PHE A 92 -7.90 2.02 5.66
C PHE A 92 -9.25 2.05 6.39
N ARG A 93 -10.30 2.48 5.68
CA ARG A 93 -11.65 2.52 6.23
C ARG A 93 -12.14 1.11 6.53
N ASN A 94 -12.51 0.87 7.79
CA ASN A 94 -13.26 -0.33 8.17
C ASN A 94 -14.68 -0.25 7.58
N ARG A 95 -14.98 -1.13 6.62
CA ARG A 95 -16.28 -1.17 5.92
C ARG A 95 -17.32 -2.02 6.66
N HIS A 96 -16.90 -2.79 7.66
CA HIS A 96 -17.72 -3.72 8.43
C HIS A 96 -17.52 -3.51 9.94
N PRO A 97 -17.79 -2.30 10.49
CA PRO A 97 -17.44 -1.96 11.87
C PRO A 97 -18.23 -2.71 12.95
N LYS A 98 -19.34 -3.38 12.58
CA LYS A 98 -20.10 -4.22 13.51
C LYS A 98 -19.50 -5.62 13.62
N GLU A 99 -18.87 -6.10 12.55
CA GLU A 99 -18.36 -7.46 12.41
C GLU A 99 -16.84 -7.56 12.58
N MET A 100 -16.09 -6.53 12.16
CA MET A 100 -14.64 -6.50 12.18
C MET A 100 -14.10 -5.44 13.16
N ARG A 101 -13.20 -5.85 14.05
CA ARG A 101 -12.44 -4.95 14.93
C ARG A 101 -11.12 -4.54 14.28
N VAL A 102 -10.60 -3.35 14.64
CA VAL A 102 -9.29 -2.88 14.19
C VAL A 102 -8.44 -2.55 15.40
N TYR A 103 -7.23 -3.09 15.43
CA TYR A 103 -6.22 -2.82 16.45
C TYR A 103 -4.95 -2.32 15.80
N ASN A 104 -4.27 -1.42 16.49
CA ASN A 104 -3.12 -0.71 15.98
C ASN A 104 -1.98 -0.81 16.98
N MET A 105 -0.80 -1.10 16.45
CA MET A 105 0.49 -0.94 17.11
C MET A 105 1.22 0.28 16.54
N ALA A 106 2.15 0.84 17.29
CA ALA A 106 3.04 1.88 16.79
C ALA A 106 4.26 1.24 16.13
N GLY A 107 4.71 1.84 15.02
CA GLY A 107 6.02 1.57 14.44
C GLY A 107 7.04 2.67 14.70
N ASN A 108 8.32 2.44 14.36
CA ASN A 108 9.35 3.46 14.57
C ASN A 108 9.11 4.68 13.69
N HIS A 109 8.41 4.56 12.56
CA HIS A 109 8.02 5.72 11.79
C HIS A 109 6.91 6.56 12.44
N ASP A 110 6.10 5.95 13.29
CA ASP A 110 5.01 6.64 13.98
C ASP A 110 5.50 7.41 15.22
N ILE A 111 6.42 6.83 16.00
CA ILE A 111 6.80 7.37 17.33
C ILE A 111 8.32 7.44 17.60
N GLY A 112 9.17 6.90 16.73
CA GLY A 112 10.60 6.69 16.99
C GLY A 112 10.88 5.45 17.83
N ILE A 113 12.15 5.24 18.23
CA ILE A 113 12.59 4.03 18.95
C ILE A 113 13.63 4.32 20.03
N GLY A 114 13.57 3.56 21.12
CA GLY A 114 14.52 3.60 22.24
C GLY A 114 14.66 5.00 22.84
N ASN A 115 15.90 5.42 23.09
CA ASN A 115 16.20 6.76 23.63
C ASN A 115 15.93 7.91 22.64
N THR A 116 15.50 7.59 21.41
CA THR A 116 15.15 8.56 20.36
C THR A 116 13.66 8.61 20.04
N VAL A 117 12.82 8.00 20.89
CA VAL A 117 11.36 8.18 20.84
C VAL A 117 11.02 9.67 20.88
N VAL A 118 10.12 10.08 20.00
CA VAL A 118 9.71 11.48 19.82
C VAL A 118 8.50 11.75 20.73
N PRO A 119 8.63 12.56 21.81
CA PRO A 119 7.58 12.67 22.82
C PRO A 119 6.24 13.18 22.28
N HIS A 120 6.27 14.19 21.42
CA HIS A 120 5.03 14.75 20.85
C HIS A 120 4.31 13.75 19.93
N ALA A 121 5.06 12.96 19.16
CA ALA A 121 4.50 11.92 18.30
C ALA A 121 3.93 10.76 19.12
N LEU A 122 4.60 10.38 20.22
CA LEU A 122 4.13 9.38 21.18
C LEU A 122 2.78 9.78 21.81
N ASP A 123 2.67 11.01 22.28
CA ASP A 123 1.44 11.52 22.91
C ASP A 123 0.30 11.62 21.89
N ARG A 124 0.62 12.08 20.66
CA ARG A 124 -0.33 12.13 19.55
C ARG A 124 -0.83 10.75 19.14
N PHE A 125 0.06 9.76 19.04
CA PHE A 125 -0.31 8.38 18.75
C PHE A 125 -1.31 7.84 19.80
N ARG A 126 -1.03 8.05 21.09
CA ARG A 126 -1.91 7.64 22.18
C ARG A 126 -3.29 8.28 22.11
N GLN A 127 -3.35 9.55 21.72
CA GLN A 127 -4.59 10.31 21.64
C GLN A 127 -5.46 9.92 20.43
N TYR A 128 -4.87 9.70 19.25
CA TYR A 128 -5.61 9.54 17.99
C TYR A 128 -5.66 8.10 17.46
N ILE A 129 -4.63 7.29 17.71
CA ILE A 129 -4.51 5.92 17.21
C ILE A 129 -4.89 4.90 18.30
N GLY A 130 -4.39 5.13 19.52
CA GLY A 130 -4.78 4.40 20.72
C GLY A 130 -3.60 3.92 21.57
N PRO A 131 -3.84 3.08 22.59
CA PRO A 131 -2.79 2.62 23.49
C PRO A 131 -1.72 1.79 22.78
N LEU A 132 -0.49 1.98 23.26
CA LEU A 132 0.73 1.34 22.77
C LEU A 132 0.80 -0.15 23.13
N ASN A 133 0.24 -0.52 24.27
CA ASN A 133 0.23 -1.87 24.79
C ASN A 133 -1.22 -2.36 24.93
N ARG A 134 -1.52 -3.58 24.46
CA ARG A 134 -2.85 -4.21 24.63
C ARG A 134 -2.73 -5.71 24.84
N VAL A 135 -3.57 -6.25 25.71
CA VAL A 135 -3.83 -7.68 25.81
C VAL A 135 -5.28 -7.92 25.40
N LEU A 136 -5.46 -8.71 24.35
CA LEU A 136 -6.75 -9.03 23.77
C LEU A 136 -7.03 -10.52 23.97
N ARG A 137 -8.31 -10.88 24.11
CA ARG A 137 -8.77 -12.26 24.12
C ARG A 137 -9.66 -12.47 22.90
N ILE A 138 -9.21 -13.32 21.97
CA ILE A 138 -9.97 -13.71 20.77
C ILE A 138 -10.21 -15.21 20.88
N GLY A 139 -11.45 -15.60 21.20
CA GLY A 139 -11.76 -16.97 21.58
C GLY A 139 -10.88 -17.42 22.77
N PRO A 140 -10.28 -18.62 22.72
CA PRO A 140 -9.40 -19.12 23.76
C PRO A 140 -7.94 -18.62 23.64
N HIS A 141 -7.64 -17.69 22.73
CA HIS A 141 -6.29 -17.19 22.46
C HIS A 141 -6.05 -15.82 23.12
N GLN A 142 -4.87 -15.64 23.70
CA GLN A 142 -4.39 -14.37 24.21
C GLN A 142 -3.46 -13.73 23.19
N ILE A 143 -3.82 -12.53 22.73
CA ILE A 143 -3.06 -11.73 21.79
C ILE A 143 -2.42 -10.57 22.56
N ILE A 144 -1.11 -10.46 22.49
CA ILE A 144 -0.33 -9.47 23.23
C ILE A 144 0.29 -8.51 22.21
N LEU A 145 -0.29 -7.32 22.07
CA LEU A 145 0.28 -6.24 21.29
C LEU A 145 1.21 -5.45 22.20
N LEU A 146 2.51 -5.63 22.03
CA LEU A 146 3.52 -5.06 22.92
C LEU A 146 4.31 -3.96 22.21
N ASP A 147 4.36 -2.79 22.82
CA ASP A 147 5.23 -1.70 22.39
C ASP A 147 6.66 -1.95 22.88
N THR A 148 7.44 -2.55 21.98
CA THR A 148 8.86 -2.78 22.16
C THR A 148 9.71 -1.55 21.84
N LEU A 149 9.17 -0.55 21.13
CA LEU A 149 9.88 0.65 20.73
C LEU A 149 10.24 1.51 21.94
N THR A 150 9.27 1.74 22.83
CA THR A 150 9.51 2.47 24.08
C THR A 150 10.22 1.59 25.12
N LEU A 151 10.03 0.27 25.08
CA LEU A 151 10.69 -0.67 25.98
C LEU A 151 12.21 -0.66 25.83
N GLU A 152 12.70 -0.39 24.61
CA GLU A 152 14.12 -0.23 24.27
C GLU A 152 14.74 1.08 24.80
N SER A 153 13.96 1.93 25.49
CA SER A 153 14.48 3.14 26.13
C SER A 153 15.00 2.86 27.54
N ASP A 154 16.14 3.46 27.85
CA ASP A 154 16.73 3.46 29.19
C ASP A 154 15.98 4.39 30.15
N ASP A 155 15.15 5.32 29.65
CA ASP A 155 14.34 6.22 30.47
C ASP A 155 13.08 5.48 31.00
N PRO A 156 12.95 5.26 32.32
CA PRO A 156 11.78 4.60 32.88
C PRO A 156 10.48 5.39 32.62
N ARG A 157 10.54 6.70 32.41
CA ARG A 157 9.33 7.49 32.08
C ARG A 157 8.74 7.07 30.73
N VAL A 158 9.57 6.52 29.83
CA VAL A 158 9.19 6.03 28.51
C VAL A 158 8.88 4.53 28.56
N SER A 159 9.79 3.71 29.13
CA SER A 159 9.72 2.24 29.05
C SER A 159 8.82 1.56 30.10
N ASN A 160 8.48 2.23 31.21
CA ASN A 160 7.81 1.59 32.35
C ASN A 160 6.40 1.10 32.04
N SER A 161 5.68 1.71 31.10
CA SER A 161 4.36 1.20 30.69
C SER A 161 4.47 -0.20 30.09
N SER A 162 5.40 -0.42 29.17
CA SER A 162 5.60 -1.72 28.53
C SER A 162 6.23 -2.71 29.51
N ARG A 163 7.22 -2.28 30.31
CA ARG A 163 7.86 -3.12 31.33
C ARG A 163 6.86 -3.66 32.37
N ARG A 164 5.95 -2.81 32.86
CA ARG A 164 4.90 -3.25 33.80
C ARG A 164 3.98 -4.31 33.21
N LEU A 165 3.62 -4.18 31.93
CA LEU A 165 2.83 -5.22 31.27
C LEU A 165 3.58 -6.54 31.19
N VAL A 166 4.87 -6.50 30.83
CA VAL A 166 5.70 -7.72 30.75
C VAL A 166 5.83 -8.41 32.11
N GLU A 167 6.07 -7.67 33.19
CA GLU A 167 6.12 -8.25 34.54
C GLU A 167 4.76 -8.80 34.98
N TRP A 168 3.66 -8.09 34.71
CA TRP A 168 2.32 -8.62 34.99
C TRP A 168 2.02 -9.92 34.21
N LEU A 169 2.47 -10.00 32.95
CA LEU A 169 2.32 -11.18 32.10
C LEU A 169 3.17 -12.37 32.56
N ARG A 170 4.30 -12.11 33.23
CA ARG A 170 5.15 -13.11 33.88
C ARG A 170 4.45 -13.67 35.11
N ASP A 171 3.96 -12.80 36.00
CA ASP A 171 3.29 -13.22 37.24
C ASP A 171 1.96 -13.94 36.96
N SER A 172 1.27 -13.56 35.87
CA SER A 172 -0.02 -14.16 35.48
C SER A 172 0.11 -15.52 34.77
N GLN A 173 1.32 -16.05 34.57
CA GLN A 173 1.54 -17.34 33.89
C GLN A 173 0.90 -18.55 34.58
N HIS A 174 0.38 -18.39 35.80
CA HIS A 174 -0.22 -19.48 36.57
C HIS A 174 -1.74 -19.34 36.74
N HIS A 175 -2.36 -18.33 36.14
CA HIS A 175 -3.79 -18.02 36.29
C HIS A 175 -4.51 -17.99 34.94
N ASP A 176 -5.61 -18.76 34.81
CA ASP A 176 -6.47 -18.86 33.61
C ASP A 176 -5.68 -18.99 32.29
N MET A 177 -5.06 -20.16 32.08
CA MET A 177 -4.14 -20.40 30.96
C MET A 177 -4.87 -20.34 29.62
N PRO A 178 -4.55 -19.37 28.74
CA PRO A 178 -5.11 -19.36 27.40
C PRO A 178 -4.60 -20.56 26.60
N ARG A 179 -5.33 -20.96 25.55
CA ARG A 179 -4.92 -22.04 24.64
C ARG A 179 -3.65 -21.69 23.89
N SER A 180 -3.45 -20.41 23.56
CA SER A 180 -2.16 -19.91 23.11
C SER A 180 -1.93 -18.47 23.49
N ARG A 181 -0.65 -18.10 23.62
CA ARG A 181 -0.16 -16.74 23.82
C ARG A 181 0.60 -16.31 22.58
N LEU A 182 0.06 -15.34 21.86
CA LEU A 182 0.64 -14.82 20.62
C LEU A 182 1.18 -13.41 20.89
N LEU A 183 2.49 -13.25 20.76
CA LEU A 183 3.17 -11.96 20.97
C LEU A 183 3.32 -11.24 19.64
N PHE A 184 2.95 -9.96 19.62
CA PHE A 184 3.11 -9.09 18.48
C PHE A 184 4.07 -7.96 18.86
N THR A 185 5.04 -7.72 18.00
CA THR A 185 5.99 -6.60 18.06
C THR A 185 5.99 -5.88 16.71
N HIS A 186 6.46 -4.63 16.67
CA HIS A 186 6.74 -3.99 15.39
C HIS A 186 8.09 -4.46 14.87
N VAL A 187 9.17 -4.09 15.56
CA VAL A 187 10.55 -4.51 15.21
C VAL A 187 10.73 -6.01 15.49
N PRO A 188 11.38 -6.76 14.57
CA PRO A 188 11.67 -8.18 14.75
C PRO A 188 12.58 -8.48 15.95
N MET A 189 12.45 -9.68 16.52
CA MET A 189 13.31 -10.14 17.61
C MET A 189 14.77 -10.29 17.15
N TRP A 190 15.69 -10.17 18.10
CA TRP A 190 17.12 -10.36 17.84
C TRP A 190 17.41 -11.79 17.39
N ARG A 191 18.29 -11.92 16.40
CA ARG A 191 18.86 -13.19 15.94
C ARG A 191 20.32 -12.99 15.50
N PRO A 192 21.15 -14.04 15.49
CA PRO A 192 22.50 -13.96 14.93
C PRO A 192 22.51 -13.51 13.48
N ASP A 193 23.59 -12.82 13.08
CA ASP A 193 23.77 -12.41 11.68
C ASP A 193 23.77 -13.63 10.74
N ASN A 194 23.22 -13.44 9.54
CA ASN A 194 23.08 -14.48 8.51
C ASN A 194 22.07 -15.60 8.83
N THR A 195 21.22 -15.43 9.84
CA THR A 195 20.06 -16.33 10.03
C THR A 195 19.15 -16.27 8.80
N ASP A 196 18.89 -17.41 8.16
CA ASP A 196 18.03 -17.50 6.97
C ASP A 196 16.57 -17.25 7.36
N CYS A 197 15.89 -16.42 6.58
CA CYS A 197 14.50 -16.01 6.79
C CYS A 197 13.46 -16.97 6.22
N GLY A 198 13.86 -18.13 5.71
CA GLY A 198 12.96 -19.09 5.13
C GLY A 198 12.50 -18.74 3.71
N PRO A 199 11.84 -19.68 3.02
CA PRO A 199 11.68 -19.66 1.57
C PRO A 199 10.80 -18.52 1.03
N LEU A 200 9.99 -17.89 1.88
CA LEU A 200 9.05 -16.85 1.46
C LEU A 200 9.67 -15.45 1.30
N ARG A 201 10.90 -15.24 1.80
CA ARG A 201 11.64 -13.98 1.62
C ARG A 201 11.90 -13.70 0.14
N GLN A 202 11.56 -12.51 -0.32
CA GLN A 202 11.68 -12.08 -1.72
C GLN A 202 13.03 -11.44 -2.03
N SER A 203 13.66 -10.85 -1.03
CA SER A 203 14.95 -10.19 -1.13
C SER A 203 16.05 -11.16 -1.54
N LYS A 204 17.01 -10.67 -2.33
CA LYS A 204 18.20 -11.45 -2.73
C LYS A 204 19.02 -11.88 -1.51
N LEU A 205 19.13 -10.99 -0.53
CA LEU A 205 19.71 -11.32 0.75
C LEU A 205 18.71 -12.16 1.53
N ARG A 206 19.13 -13.37 1.89
CA ARG A 206 18.29 -14.37 2.55
C ARG A 206 18.15 -14.18 4.07
N SER A 207 18.85 -13.20 4.61
CA SER A 207 18.88 -12.86 6.04
C SER A 207 18.46 -11.42 6.29
N LEU A 208 18.10 -11.16 7.54
CA LEU A 208 18.02 -9.84 8.13
C LEU A 208 19.42 -9.35 8.51
N HIS A 209 19.71 -8.08 8.25
CA HIS A 209 20.89 -7.44 8.85
C HIS A 209 20.58 -7.03 10.29
N ASN A 210 21.62 -6.68 11.06
CA ASN A 210 21.50 -6.09 12.39
C ASN A 210 21.99 -4.64 12.35
N ARG A 211 21.44 -3.82 11.44
CA ARG A 211 21.81 -2.40 11.34
C ARG A 211 21.03 -1.58 12.36
N ARG A 212 21.67 -0.50 12.78
CA ARG A 212 21.12 0.44 13.76
C ARG A 212 21.50 1.86 13.33
N GLY A 213 20.60 2.80 13.54
CA GLY A 213 20.88 4.20 13.31
C GLY A 213 19.90 5.10 14.04
N TYR A 214 19.87 6.36 13.65
CA TYR A 214 18.92 7.31 14.21
C TYR A 214 17.49 6.88 13.82
N GLN A 215 16.66 6.60 14.83
CA GLN A 215 15.24 6.25 14.69
C GLN A 215 14.91 5.00 13.88
N PHE A 216 15.88 4.10 13.62
CA PHE A 216 15.60 2.79 13.03
C PHE A 216 16.50 1.71 13.61
N ARG A 217 15.99 0.47 13.60
CA ARG A 217 16.76 -0.72 13.93
C ARG A 217 16.12 -1.95 13.31
N ASP A 218 16.90 -2.73 12.57
CA ASP A 218 16.39 -3.91 11.87
C ASP A 218 15.91 -5.04 12.84
N GLN A 219 16.36 -5.03 14.10
CA GLN A 219 16.06 -6.07 15.11
C GLN A 219 16.17 -5.51 16.54
N LEU A 220 15.37 -6.01 17.50
CA LEU A 220 15.48 -5.67 18.93
C LEU A 220 16.86 -5.99 19.51
N PHE A 221 17.16 -5.50 20.73
CA PHE A 221 18.35 -6.00 21.43
C PHE A 221 18.17 -7.47 21.86
N GLU A 222 19.29 -8.19 21.94
CA GLU A 222 19.34 -9.57 22.44
C GLU A 222 18.78 -9.68 23.86
N ASN A 223 19.16 -8.76 24.75
CA ASN A 223 18.67 -8.75 26.13
C ASN A 223 17.15 -8.50 26.20
N THR A 224 16.60 -7.61 25.36
CA THR A 224 15.16 -7.37 25.24
C THR A 224 14.47 -8.63 24.74
N THR A 225 15.00 -9.26 23.70
CA THR A 225 14.44 -10.50 23.12
C THR A 225 14.36 -11.61 24.17
N ASN A 226 15.48 -11.88 24.85
CA ASN A 226 15.54 -12.90 25.90
C ASN A 226 14.62 -12.57 27.08
N TYR A 227 14.59 -11.30 27.52
CA TYR A 227 13.69 -10.82 28.56
C TYR A 227 12.21 -11.09 28.22
N LEU A 228 11.79 -10.81 26.98
CA LEU A 228 10.42 -11.02 26.53
C LEU A 228 10.07 -12.50 26.40
N LEU A 229 10.96 -13.30 25.80
CA LEU A 229 10.75 -14.74 25.65
C LEU A 229 10.62 -15.44 27.01
N ASP A 230 11.48 -15.10 27.97
CA ASP A 230 11.44 -15.65 29.32
C ASP A 230 10.20 -15.20 30.11
N ALA A 231 9.84 -13.90 30.03
CA ALA A 231 8.71 -13.34 30.77
C ALA A 231 7.36 -13.79 30.22
N ILE A 232 7.21 -13.84 28.90
CA ILE A 232 5.91 -14.05 28.25
C ILE A 232 5.70 -15.52 27.92
N GLN A 233 6.78 -16.26 27.59
CA GLN A 233 6.74 -17.63 27.08
C GLN A 233 5.67 -17.82 25.97
N PRO A 234 5.71 -17.02 24.89
CA PRO A 234 4.71 -17.10 23.83
C PRO A 234 4.79 -18.44 23.08
N ASP A 235 3.71 -18.78 22.37
CA ASP A 235 3.68 -19.91 21.43
C ASP A 235 4.16 -19.50 20.03
N ALA A 236 4.01 -18.22 19.68
CA ALA A 236 4.61 -17.60 18.50
C ALA A 236 4.75 -16.09 18.66
N VAL A 237 5.66 -15.53 17.87
CA VAL A 237 5.88 -14.08 17.75
C VAL A 237 5.50 -13.64 16.33
N PHE A 238 4.89 -12.48 16.18
CA PHE A 238 4.59 -11.85 14.90
C PHE A 238 5.18 -10.44 14.87
N SER A 239 5.96 -10.12 13.84
CA SER A 239 6.66 -8.83 13.68
C SER A 239 6.41 -8.20 12.30
N GLY A 240 6.81 -6.94 12.11
CA GLY A 240 6.80 -6.18 10.85
C GLY A 240 8.19 -5.54 10.59
N ASP A 241 8.23 -4.28 10.15
CA ASP A 241 9.40 -3.39 10.00
C ASP A 241 10.42 -3.79 8.90
N ASP A 242 10.75 -5.08 8.74
CA ASP A 242 11.69 -5.53 7.68
C ASP A 242 11.10 -5.43 6.25
N HIS A 243 9.79 -5.18 6.14
CA HIS A 243 9.01 -5.13 4.90
C HIS A 243 8.94 -6.44 4.09
N ASP A 244 9.78 -7.43 4.36
CA ASP A 244 9.80 -8.73 3.68
C ASP A 244 9.45 -9.86 4.64
N THR A 245 8.92 -10.97 4.11
CA THR A 245 8.53 -12.10 4.92
C THR A 245 9.77 -12.81 5.48
N CYS A 246 9.78 -13.08 6.78
CA CYS A 246 10.84 -13.83 7.45
C CYS A 246 10.25 -14.81 8.47
N THR A 247 10.77 -16.03 8.53
CA THR A 247 10.42 -17.02 9.56
C THR A 247 11.70 -17.50 10.24
N VAL A 248 11.76 -17.35 11.56
CA VAL A 248 12.92 -17.75 12.37
C VAL A 248 12.46 -18.46 13.64
N GLU A 249 13.24 -19.43 14.09
CA GLU A 249 13.00 -20.15 15.34
C GLU A 249 13.89 -19.60 16.45
N HIS A 250 13.26 -19.21 17.55
CA HIS A 250 13.90 -18.79 18.80
C HIS A 250 13.82 -19.90 19.84
N HIS A 251 14.70 -19.86 20.84
CA HIS A 251 14.64 -20.75 22.00
C HIS A 251 14.41 -19.90 23.25
N ILE A 252 13.41 -20.24 24.05
CA ILE A 252 13.17 -19.58 25.34
C ILE A 252 14.34 -19.93 26.28
N PRO A 253 15.13 -18.95 26.77
CA PRO A 253 16.28 -19.22 27.64
C PRO A 253 15.95 -20.05 28.88
N LEU A 254 14.80 -19.81 29.50
CA LEU A 254 14.38 -20.46 30.74
C LEU A 254 14.15 -21.99 30.63
N ASN A 255 13.60 -22.47 29.51
CA ASN A 255 13.14 -23.87 29.38
C ASN A 255 13.50 -24.54 28.04
N GLY A 256 14.15 -23.84 27.12
CA GLY A 256 14.53 -24.33 25.80
C GLY A 256 13.37 -24.56 24.84
N LYS A 257 12.14 -24.16 25.18
CA LYS A 257 10.98 -24.27 24.28
C LYS A 257 11.24 -23.45 23.02
N LYS A 258 11.02 -24.08 21.87
CA LYS A 258 11.11 -23.44 20.55
C LYS A 258 9.91 -22.53 20.33
N VAL A 259 10.16 -21.33 19.81
CA VAL A 259 9.16 -20.32 19.48
C VAL A 259 9.42 -19.81 18.08
N THR A 260 8.45 -19.96 17.19
CA THR A 260 8.57 -19.42 15.83
C THR A 260 8.17 -17.96 15.81
N GLU A 261 9.03 -17.12 15.23
CA GLU A 261 8.71 -15.75 14.86
C GLU A 261 8.35 -15.68 13.36
N TYR A 262 7.27 -14.98 13.06
CA TYR A 262 6.81 -14.67 11.72
C TYR A 262 6.84 -13.15 11.50
N THR A 263 7.82 -12.67 10.74
CA THR A 263 7.83 -11.29 10.24
C THR A 263 6.92 -11.20 9.02
N ILE A 264 5.89 -10.37 9.11
CA ILE A 264 4.88 -10.15 8.09
C ILE A 264 5.42 -9.14 7.07
N GLY A 265 5.34 -9.48 5.78
CA GLY A 265 5.77 -8.57 4.72
C GLY A 265 4.89 -7.31 4.63
N ALA A 266 5.45 -6.23 4.10
CA ALA A 266 4.81 -4.94 3.99
C ALA A 266 3.56 -5.01 3.11
N PHE A 267 2.53 -4.29 3.55
CA PHE A 267 1.29 -4.10 2.79
C PHE A 267 1.45 -3.00 1.72
N GLY A 268 2.36 -2.06 1.93
CA GLY A 268 2.75 -1.05 0.97
C GLY A 268 3.59 -1.62 -0.17
N TRP A 269 3.19 -1.38 -1.42
CA TRP A 269 3.98 -1.81 -2.59
C TRP A 269 5.20 -0.91 -2.85
N ALA A 270 5.29 0.24 -2.17
CA ALA A 270 6.42 1.15 -2.26
C ALA A 270 7.57 0.77 -1.29
N SER A 271 7.36 -0.20 -0.40
CA SER A 271 8.26 -0.55 0.71
C SER A 271 9.54 -1.32 0.31
N GLY A 272 9.90 -1.33 -0.98
CA GLY A 272 11.16 -1.90 -1.48
C GLY A 272 11.15 -3.41 -1.76
N VAL A 273 10.06 -4.11 -1.46
CA VAL A 273 9.85 -5.52 -1.83
C VAL A 273 9.07 -5.66 -3.15
N PRO A 274 9.33 -6.70 -3.97
CA PRO A 274 8.68 -6.85 -5.28
C PRO A 274 7.15 -6.97 -5.21
N ILE A 275 6.64 -7.76 -4.25
CA ILE A 275 5.21 -8.06 -4.10
C ILE A 275 4.83 -7.83 -2.64
N ALA A 276 3.96 -6.86 -2.39
CA ALA A 276 3.41 -6.61 -1.06
C ALA A 276 2.58 -7.81 -0.56
N SER A 277 2.45 -7.97 0.75
CA SER A 277 1.71 -9.08 1.35
C SER A 277 1.01 -8.69 2.66
N TYR A 278 0.25 -9.64 3.21
CA TYR A 278 -0.30 -9.57 4.56
C TYR A 278 -0.38 -10.99 5.15
N GLY A 279 -0.47 -11.07 6.47
CA GLY A 279 -0.72 -12.34 7.17
C GLY A 279 -2.21 -12.59 7.36
N LEU A 280 -2.69 -13.81 7.08
CA LEU A 280 -4.00 -14.27 7.52
C LEU A 280 -3.80 -15.31 8.62
N LEU A 281 -4.00 -14.88 9.86
CA LEU A 281 -3.90 -15.70 11.06
C LEU A 281 -5.25 -16.37 11.33
N THR A 282 -5.26 -17.69 11.33
CA THR A 282 -6.43 -18.52 11.62
C THR A 282 -6.30 -19.09 13.02
N LEU A 283 -7.25 -18.76 13.90
CA LEU A 283 -7.28 -19.18 15.30
C LEU A 283 -8.31 -20.31 15.50
N HIS A 284 -7.90 -21.44 16.08
CA HIS A 284 -8.75 -22.62 16.22
C HIS A 284 -9.42 -22.70 17.59
N SER A 285 -10.76 -22.67 17.61
CA SER A 285 -11.57 -22.64 18.84
C SER A 285 -11.72 -23.99 19.58
N SER A 286 -11.67 -25.14 18.89
CA SER A 286 -11.86 -26.47 19.52
C SER A 286 -10.71 -27.46 19.25
N VAL A 287 -10.58 -28.46 20.12
CA VAL A 287 -9.65 -29.59 19.98
C VAL A 287 -10.06 -30.52 18.82
N ALA A 288 -11.33 -30.53 18.42
CA ALA A 288 -11.80 -31.33 17.28
C ALA A 288 -11.34 -30.76 15.92
N ASN A 289 -11.20 -29.43 15.82
CA ASN A 289 -10.73 -28.75 14.61
C ASN A 289 -9.20 -28.70 14.47
N ALA A 290 -8.49 -28.92 15.57
CA ALA A 290 -7.05 -29.16 15.58
C ALA A 290 -6.83 -30.67 15.68
N ALA A 291 -6.65 -31.36 14.54
CA ALA A 291 -6.12 -32.73 14.56
C ALA A 291 -4.91 -32.78 15.52
N LYS A 292 -4.75 -33.85 16.30
CA LYS A 292 -3.87 -33.96 17.49
C LYS A 292 -2.43 -33.42 17.39
N ASP A 293 -1.94 -33.10 16.19
CA ASP A 293 -0.61 -32.56 15.89
C ASP A 293 -0.61 -31.13 15.29
N THR A 294 -1.74 -30.42 15.26
CA THR A 294 -1.84 -29.07 14.69
C THR A 294 -1.76 -28.00 15.77
N LEU A 295 -0.93 -26.97 15.52
CA LEU A 295 -0.82 -25.79 16.36
C LEU A 295 -2.20 -25.16 16.60
N PRO A 296 -2.42 -24.46 17.73
CA PRO A 296 -3.69 -23.79 18.02
C PRO A 296 -4.03 -22.65 17.04
N PHE A 297 -3.15 -22.35 16.10
CA PHE A 297 -3.33 -21.37 15.03
C PHE A 297 -2.58 -21.82 13.76
N ASP A 298 -2.95 -21.22 12.63
CA ASP A 298 -2.23 -21.30 11.35
C ASP A 298 -1.99 -19.89 10.78
N LEU A 299 -0.89 -19.68 10.05
CA LEU A 299 -0.57 -18.41 9.40
C LEU A 299 -0.37 -18.60 7.90
N GLN A 300 -1.20 -17.94 7.11
CA GLN A 300 -1.04 -17.86 5.66
C GLN A 300 -0.45 -16.51 5.24
N ASN A 301 0.69 -16.53 4.52
CA ASN A 301 1.20 -15.35 3.83
C ASN A 301 0.41 -15.12 2.53
N CYS A 302 -0.34 -14.02 2.47
CA CYS A 302 -1.18 -13.66 1.33
C CYS A 302 -0.53 -12.56 0.51
N TYR A 303 -0.20 -12.83 -0.76
CA TYR A 303 0.37 -11.83 -1.67
C TYR A 303 -0.71 -10.93 -2.27
N LEU A 304 -0.36 -9.65 -2.42
CA LEU A 304 -1.16 -8.66 -3.13
C LEU A 304 -0.71 -8.55 -4.60
N PRO A 305 -1.49 -7.89 -5.48
CA PRO A 305 -1.13 -7.76 -6.88
C PRO A 305 0.24 -7.08 -7.10
N TYR A 306 1.01 -7.61 -8.06
CA TYR A 306 2.31 -7.05 -8.46
C TYR A 306 2.15 -5.75 -9.23
N GLN A 307 2.14 -4.63 -8.50
CA GLN A 307 1.77 -3.33 -9.03
C GLN A 307 2.69 -2.81 -10.14
N LEU A 308 4.01 -3.01 -10.00
CA LEU A 308 4.98 -2.61 -11.04
C LEU A 308 4.81 -3.42 -12.34
N GLY A 309 4.47 -4.70 -12.25
CA GLY A 309 4.18 -5.52 -13.42
C GLY A 309 2.95 -5.02 -14.16
N ILE A 310 1.89 -4.69 -13.42
CA ILE A 310 0.66 -4.11 -13.96
C ILE A 310 0.96 -2.81 -14.70
N TYR A 311 1.76 -1.91 -14.12
CA TYR A 311 2.15 -0.66 -14.78
C TYR A 311 3.00 -0.88 -16.04
N LYS A 312 3.92 -1.86 -16.03
CA LYS A 312 4.69 -2.23 -17.23
C LYS A 312 3.77 -2.70 -18.36
N CYS A 313 2.75 -3.50 -18.05
CA CYS A 313 1.76 -3.94 -19.03
C CYS A 313 0.99 -2.76 -19.63
N TYR A 314 0.52 -1.80 -18.80
CA TYR A 314 -0.13 -0.58 -19.30
C TYR A 314 0.80 0.27 -20.16
N GLY A 315 2.06 0.45 -19.75
CA GLY A 315 3.05 1.17 -20.53
C GLY A 315 3.30 0.52 -21.90
N PHE A 316 3.42 -0.81 -21.94
CA PHE A 316 3.57 -1.55 -23.19
C PHE A 316 2.34 -1.41 -24.10
N ALA A 317 1.13 -1.58 -23.55
CA ALA A 317 -0.11 -1.40 -24.29
C ALA A 317 -0.26 0.04 -24.85
N PHE A 318 0.16 1.04 -24.08
CA PHE A 318 0.18 2.43 -24.52
C PHE A 318 1.13 2.64 -25.72
N VAL A 319 2.35 2.10 -25.66
CA VAL A 319 3.30 2.16 -26.79
C VAL A 319 2.73 1.47 -28.03
N LEU A 320 2.15 0.28 -27.89
CA LEU A 320 1.51 -0.41 -29.01
C LEU A 320 0.38 0.40 -29.62
N THR A 321 -0.43 1.07 -28.79
CA THR A 321 -1.51 1.94 -29.24
C THR A 321 -0.96 3.11 -30.06
N LEU A 322 0.12 3.76 -29.60
CA LEU A 322 0.78 4.84 -30.34
C LEU A 322 1.33 4.35 -31.69
N LEU A 323 1.98 3.19 -31.71
CA LEU A 323 2.51 2.60 -32.94
C LEU A 323 1.39 2.27 -33.94
N ALA A 324 0.27 1.72 -33.45
CA ALA A 324 -0.90 1.45 -34.27
C ALA A 324 -1.47 2.75 -34.87
N ILE A 325 -1.63 3.80 -34.04
CA ILE A 325 -2.09 5.12 -34.51
C ILE A 325 -1.16 5.66 -35.60
N VAL A 326 0.16 5.63 -35.39
CA VAL A 326 1.14 6.08 -36.40
C VAL A 326 1.03 5.27 -37.69
N PHE A 327 0.93 3.95 -37.61
CA PHE A 327 0.76 3.08 -38.76
C PHE A 327 -0.54 3.38 -39.53
N PHE A 328 -1.66 3.53 -38.83
CA PHE A 328 -2.94 3.88 -39.44
C PHE A 328 -2.90 5.27 -40.07
N CYS A 329 -2.29 6.27 -39.44
CA CYS A 329 -2.13 7.61 -40.03
C CYS A 329 -1.24 7.60 -41.29
N GLN A 330 -0.22 6.73 -41.36
CA GLN A 330 0.61 6.58 -42.57
C GLN A 330 -0.11 5.85 -43.71
N LYS A 331 -0.98 4.88 -43.37
CA LYS A 331 -1.75 4.08 -44.34
C LYS A 331 -3.09 4.72 -44.71
N ALA A 332 -3.59 5.67 -43.93
CA ALA A 332 -4.77 6.44 -44.25
C ALA A 332 -4.55 7.07 -45.62
N PRO A 333 -5.37 6.73 -46.64
CA PRO A 333 -5.19 7.29 -47.96
C PRO A 333 -5.27 8.81 -47.84
N ARG A 334 -4.36 9.53 -48.48
CA ARG A 334 -4.50 10.97 -48.74
C ARG A 334 -5.71 11.20 -49.66
N ARG A 335 -6.93 10.86 -49.23
CA ARG A 335 -8.16 11.34 -49.85
C ARG A 335 -8.39 12.78 -49.41
N MET A 336 -7.45 13.65 -49.78
CA MET A 336 -7.81 15.03 -50.04
C MET A 336 -8.52 15.00 -51.39
N SER A 337 -9.84 15.12 -51.32
CA SER A 337 -10.71 15.39 -52.45
C SER A 337 -10.15 16.57 -53.26
N ILE A 338 -9.64 16.31 -54.47
CA ILE A 338 -9.70 17.28 -55.56
C ILE A 338 -11.13 17.17 -56.11
N ARG A 339 -12.07 17.92 -55.54
CA ARG A 339 -13.33 18.28 -56.19
C ARG A 339 -13.42 19.80 -56.18
N GLN A 340 -12.71 20.43 -57.09
CA GLN A 340 -13.01 21.78 -57.59
C GLN A 340 -12.12 22.03 -58.79
N LEU A 341 -12.66 21.75 -59.97
CA LEU A 341 -12.31 22.31 -61.28
C LEU A 341 -13.02 21.43 -62.32
N TYR A 342 -14.31 21.65 -62.50
CA TYR A 342 -15.06 21.54 -63.76
C TYR A 342 -16.50 21.92 -63.40
N SER A 343 -16.72 23.23 -63.32
CA SER A 343 -18.06 23.83 -63.38
C SER A 343 -18.25 24.18 -64.84
N ASP A 344 -19.30 23.60 -65.43
CA ASP A 344 -20.07 24.06 -66.58
C ASP A 344 -19.45 25.14 -67.49
N ASP A 345 -19.04 24.73 -68.69
CA ASP A 345 -19.22 25.55 -69.89
C ASP A 345 -19.94 24.70 -70.94
N GLY A 346 -21.26 24.84 -70.96
CA GLY A 346 -22.11 24.42 -72.05
C GLY A 346 -22.07 25.43 -73.19
N LEU A 347 -21.83 24.92 -74.40
CA LEU A 347 -22.45 25.31 -75.68
C LEU A 347 -22.97 26.75 -75.83
N ILE A 348 -22.27 27.57 -76.62
CA ILE A 348 -22.76 28.54 -77.64
C ILE A 348 -21.54 28.79 -78.57
N SER A 349 -21.47 28.12 -79.71
CA SER A 349 -21.82 28.59 -81.07
C SER A 349 -20.99 29.78 -81.57
N ASP A 350 -20.14 29.48 -82.56
CA ASP A 350 -19.44 30.41 -83.45
C ASP A 350 -20.39 31.43 -84.09
N HIS A 351 -20.25 32.72 -83.74
CA HIS A 351 -20.59 33.78 -84.68
C HIS A 351 -19.96 35.14 -84.33
N VAL A 352 -19.37 35.73 -85.37
CA VAL A 352 -19.01 37.15 -85.54
C VAL A 352 -17.70 37.62 -84.89
N GLN A 353 -16.66 37.42 -85.68
CA GLN A 353 -15.52 38.32 -85.82
C GLN A 353 -15.99 39.63 -86.48
N SER A 354 -15.86 40.77 -85.82
CA SER A 354 -15.30 42.02 -86.40
C SER A 354 -15.51 43.26 -85.51
N GLN A 355 -14.47 44.09 -85.53
CA GLN A 355 -14.41 45.54 -85.22
C GLN A 355 -13.92 45.95 -83.82
N LEU A 356 -12.59 46.15 -83.76
CA LEU A 356 -11.85 46.95 -82.77
C LEU A 356 -12.27 48.43 -82.80
N PRO A 357 -12.11 49.18 -81.69
CA PRO A 357 -10.86 49.96 -81.52
C PRO A 357 -10.28 49.98 -80.07
N LEU A 358 -8.96 50.12 -79.97
CA LEU A 358 -8.22 50.67 -78.80
C LEU A 358 -8.12 52.21 -79.00
N PRO A 359 -7.98 53.08 -77.97
CA PRO A 359 -7.07 52.91 -76.83
C PRO A 359 -7.48 53.58 -75.48
N ALA A 360 -6.62 53.38 -74.47
CA ALA A 360 -6.11 54.39 -73.52
C ALA A 360 -6.23 54.07 -72.01
N ALA A 361 -5.14 54.44 -71.33
CA ALA A 361 -4.96 54.71 -69.91
C ALA A 361 -4.96 53.52 -68.92
N ILE A 362 -3.75 53.19 -68.51
CA ILE A 362 -3.39 52.41 -67.34
C ILE A 362 -3.86 53.14 -66.07
N THR A 363 -4.73 52.51 -65.28
CA THR A 363 -4.67 52.53 -63.81
C THR A 363 -5.60 51.48 -63.22
N PRO A 364 -5.09 50.56 -62.39
CA PRO A 364 -5.88 49.98 -61.32
C PRO A 364 -5.36 50.47 -59.96
N THR A 365 -6.23 51.22 -59.32
CA THR A 365 -6.36 51.39 -57.88
C THR A 365 -6.19 50.09 -57.08
N PHE A 366 -5.42 50.22 -55.99
CA PHE A 366 -5.64 49.60 -54.68
C PHE A 366 -5.77 48.06 -54.63
N THR A 367 -4.63 47.36 -54.60
CA THR A 367 -4.56 46.04 -53.96
C THR A 367 -4.42 46.22 -52.45
N GLN A 368 -5.53 46.03 -51.75
CA GLN A 368 -5.58 45.88 -50.31
C GLN A 368 -4.79 44.61 -49.93
N SER A 369 -3.74 44.74 -49.11
CA SER A 369 -3.02 43.59 -48.56
C SER A 369 -3.92 42.89 -47.53
N HIS A 370 -4.71 41.92 -47.97
CA HIS A 370 -5.38 41.02 -47.03
C HIS A 370 -4.36 40.04 -46.46
N GLY A 371 -4.16 40.18 -45.15
CA GLY A 371 -3.20 39.46 -44.35
C GLY A 371 -3.34 37.95 -44.43
N ALA A 372 -2.20 37.30 -44.21
CA ALA A 372 -2.09 35.88 -43.95
C ALA A 372 -3.09 35.46 -42.86
N ARG A 373 -4.04 34.61 -43.24
CA ARG A 373 -5.02 33.94 -42.38
C ARG A 373 -5.17 32.49 -42.87
N PRO A 374 -5.63 31.55 -42.05
CA PRO A 374 -4.81 30.84 -41.09
C PRO A 374 -4.97 29.33 -41.37
N GLY A 375 -4.13 28.79 -42.25
CA GLY A 375 -4.25 27.39 -42.70
C GLY A 375 -3.78 26.36 -41.67
N ILE A 376 -3.01 26.78 -40.67
CA ILE A 376 -2.36 25.88 -39.71
C ILE A 376 -3.25 25.64 -38.47
N THR A 377 -3.98 26.66 -37.98
CA THR A 377 -4.84 26.52 -36.79
C THR A 377 -6.08 25.66 -37.03
N LYS A 378 -6.72 25.71 -38.20
CA LYS A 378 -7.87 24.81 -38.50
C LYS A 378 -7.45 23.35 -38.66
N ARG A 379 -6.22 23.08 -39.12
CA ARG A 379 -5.68 21.72 -39.32
C ARG A 379 -5.30 21.04 -38.01
N VAL A 380 -4.73 21.79 -37.06
CA VAL A 380 -4.47 21.31 -35.69
C VAL A 380 -5.80 21.00 -34.97
N VAL A 381 -6.84 21.81 -35.15
CA VAL A 381 -8.17 21.60 -34.54
C VAL A 381 -8.89 20.34 -35.08
N TYR A 382 -8.69 19.97 -36.34
CA TYR A 382 -9.34 18.78 -36.92
C TYR A 382 -8.64 17.46 -36.52
N VAL A 383 -7.31 17.44 -36.50
CA VAL A 383 -6.54 16.27 -36.05
C VAL A 383 -6.68 16.07 -34.54
N THR A 384 -6.72 17.16 -33.76
CA THR A 384 -6.99 17.07 -32.32
C THR A 384 -8.43 16.64 -32.01
N LYS A 385 -9.42 16.96 -32.85
CA LYS A 385 -10.79 16.45 -32.69
C LYS A 385 -10.89 14.94 -32.90
N GLU A 386 -10.24 14.38 -33.91
CA GLU A 386 -10.27 12.93 -34.18
C GLU A 386 -9.45 12.15 -33.14
N VAL A 387 -8.27 12.66 -32.75
CA VAL A 387 -7.49 12.11 -31.63
C VAL A 387 -8.28 12.24 -30.34
N ALA A 388 -8.99 13.33 -30.09
CA ALA A 388 -9.89 13.45 -28.95
C ALA A 388 -11.07 12.47 -29.02
N ILE A 389 -11.67 12.23 -30.18
CA ILE A 389 -12.80 11.29 -30.34
C ILE A 389 -12.38 9.83 -30.10
N VAL A 390 -11.10 9.48 -30.24
CA VAL A 390 -10.60 8.11 -29.97
C VAL A 390 -9.89 8.01 -28.62
N ALA A 391 -9.05 8.99 -28.30
CA ALA A 391 -8.30 9.03 -27.04
C ALA A 391 -9.18 9.40 -25.85
N ILE A 392 -10.21 10.24 -26.01
CA ILE A 392 -11.13 10.56 -24.90
C ILE A 392 -11.96 9.33 -24.52
N PRO A 393 -12.60 8.56 -25.42
CA PRO A 393 -13.29 7.33 -25.00
C PRO A 393 -12.34 6.26 -24.46
N ALA A 394 -11.10 6.14 -24.97
CA ALA A 394 -10.11 5.22 -24.42
C ALA A 394 -9.60 5.66 -23.03
N TYR A 395 -9.37 6.96 -22.83
CA TYR A 395 -8.96 7.55 -21.56
C TYR A 395 -10.13 7.62 -20.56
N VAL A 396 -11.36 7.85 -21.02
CA VAL A 396 -12.59 7.77 -20.23
C VAL A 396 -12.91 6.32 -19.90
N ALA A 397 -12.73 5.36 -20.81
CA ALA A 397 -12.84 3.93 -20.47
C ALA A 397 -11.75 3.51 -19.47
N PHE A 398 -10.53 4.04 -19.61
CA PHE A 398 -9.45 3.86 -18.63
C PHE A 398 -9.83 4.47 -17.27
N ILE A 399 -10.34 5.70 -17.21
CA ILE A 399 -10.80 6.33 -15.97
C ILE A 399 -12.01 5.58 -15.38
N VAL A 400 -13.01 5.21 -16.18
CA VAL A 400 -14.23 4.50 -15.75
C VAL A 400 -13.92 3.09 -15.23
N LEU A 401 -12.98 2.37 -15.86
CA LEU A 401 -12.50 1.06 -15.37
C LEU A 401 -11.63 1.19 -14.11
N PHE A 402 -10.93 2.32 -13.91
CA PHE A 402 -10.10 2.53 -12.73
C PHE A 402 -10.85 3.14 -11.53
N TYR A 403 -11.94 3.87 -11.75
CA TYR A 403 -12.73 4.53 -10.70
C TYR A 403 -14.00 3.78 -10.26
N ILE A 404 -14.40 2.68 -10.91
CA ILE A 404 -15.58 1.86 -10.53
C ILE A 404 -15.19 0.47 -9.98
N ILE A 405 -13.94 0.28 -9.53
CA ILE A 405 -13.54 -0.91 -8.74
C ILE A 405 -12.87 -0.45 -7.46
#